data_AF-K6T120-F1
#
_entry.id   AF-K6T120-F1
#
_cell.length_a   1.000
_cell.length_b   1.000
_cell.length_c   1.000
_cell.angle_alpha   90.00
_cell.angle_beta   90.00
_cell.angle_gamma   90.00
#
_symmetry.space_group_name_H-M   'P 1'
#
loop_
_entity.id
_entity.type
_entity.pdbx_description
1 polymer ?
#
loop_
_entity_poly.entity_id
_entity_poly.type
_entity_poly.pdbx_seq_one_letter_code
_entity_poly.pdbx_strand_id
1 'polypeptide(L)'
;MEIIIENTSLFDEKLDNKIFHKLKDIVQELDKSKKYKMDLEFCENLIWYEFEIDSYEIPEEALPPYQRGKVLKGKEKMYALLDYRVDSAKNIVKEYGIKLGSCNIEGTPFMELNKIKLSFDEEEVTQLDNSYKQKKEKEITVDMIMPSFSAFIENLKKASEYIEQKRETELENVFDDKKEYDKYKSLVSKDELYNILIEFKKIYGDKWMYSREYKLELKEKFIQTLEIKAGIICDDKLKESILKPIELKTVLIYEIPVYKMTKKKSGINKSIGHVRLLTNGKTISVNLQTNSKLYTIPNEIFEQCFVNVTSKDGNRELLKIVEDLINKLDENCQRFGYKLEIEMIYNILVYMDIKNILKKAREA
;
A
#
# COMPACT_ATOMS: atom_id res chain seq x y z
N MET A 1 4.42 -3.25 -34.29
CA MET A 1 4.59 -4.22 -35.40
C MET A 1 3.80 -5.47 -35.07
N GLU A 2 3.18 -6.13 -36.04
CA GLU A 2 2.32 -7.31 -35.80
C GLU A 2 2.65 -8.45 -36.77
N ILE A 3 2.66 -9.68 -36.25
CA ILE A 3 2.85 -10.93 -37.00
C ILE A 3 1.64 -11.82 -36.76
N ILE A 4 1.10 -12.37 -37.83
CA ILE A 4 0.04 -13.36 -37.76
C ILE A 4 0.58 -14.71 -38.25
N ILE A 5 0.39 -15.72 -37.41
CA ILE A 5 0.73 -17.12 -37.68
C ILE A 5 -0.57 -17.89 -37.81
N GLU A 6 -0.92 -18.23 -39.05
CA GLU A 6 -2.14 -18.97 -39.38
C GLU A 6 -1.94 -20.48 -39.24
N ASN A 7 -3.04 -21.21 -39.06
CA ASN A 7 -3.09 -22.68 -38.94
C ASN A 7 -2.19 -23.22 -37.82
N THR A 8 -2.23 -22.62 -36.63
CA THR A 8 -1.45 -23.05 -35.47
C THR A 8 -2.15 -22.70 -34.15
N SER A 9 -1.74 -23.31 -33.04
CA SER A 9 -2.27 -23.02 -31.71
C SER A 9 -1.16 -23.20 -30.67
N LEU A 10 -1.46 -22.94 -29.39
CA LEU A 10 -0.54 -23.17 -28.29
C LEU A 10 -0.07 -24.63 -28.15
N PHE A 11 -0.84 -25.58 -28.70
CA PHE A 11 -0.55 -27.02 -28.61
C PHE A 11 0.25 -27.53 -29.81
N ASP A 12 0.51 -26.70 -30.82
CA ASP A 12 1.26 -27.09 -32.00
C ASP A 12 2.75 -27.26 -31.68
N GLU A 13 3.25 -28.49 -31.74
CA GLU A 13 4.67 -28.82 -31.52
C GLU A 13 5.61 -28.05 -32.46
N LYS A 14 5.13 -27.61 -33.64
CA LYS A 14 5.91 -26.86 -34.62
C LYS A 14 5.73 -25.35 -34.52
N LEU A 15 5.02 -24.84 -33.50
CA LEU A 15 4.77 -23.41 -33.32
C LEU A 15 6.07 -22.60 -33.32
N ASP A 16 7.09 -23.06 -32.60
CA ASP A 16 8.39 -22.40 -32.48
C ASP A 16 9.06 -22.23 -33.87
N ASN A 17 9.02 -23.29 -34.68
CA ASN A 17 9.49 -23.23 -36.07
C ASN A 17 8.66 -22.24 -36.90
N LYS A 18 7.33 -22.22 -36.73
CA LYS A 18 6.46 -21.27 -37.45
C LYS A 18 6.75 -19.81 -37.06
N ILE A 19 6.97 -19.54 -35.77
CA ILE A 19 7.40 -18.22 -35.26
C ILE A 19 8.73 -17.85 -35.89
N PHE A 20 9.73 -18.73 -35.81
CA PHE A 20 11.06 -18.47 -36.37
C PHE A 20 11.02 -18.10 -37.86
N HIS A 21 10.27 -18.86 -38.66
CA HIS A 21 10.14 -18.59 -40.10
C HIS A 21 9.43 -17.27 -40.38
N LYS A 22 8.31 -17.00 -39.70
CA LYS A 22 7.58 -15.75 -39.88
C LYS A 22 8.38 -14.53 -39.44
N LEU A 23 9.11 -14.65 -38.33
CA LEU A 23 9.93 -13.56 -37.80
C LEU A 23 11.12 -13.26 -38.73
N LYS A 24 11.75 -14.28 -39.33
CA LYS A 24 12.87 -14.12 -40.26
C LYS A 24 12.59 -13.11 -41.38
N ASP A 25 11.38 -13.14 -41.91
CA ASP A 25 10.99 -12.33 -43.07
C ASP A 25 10.85 -10.84 -42.74
N ILE A 26 10.67 -10.51 -41.46
CA ILE A 26 10.23 -9.17 -41.03
C ILE A 26 11.10 -8.56 -39.93
N VAL A 27 11.99 -9.34 -39.31
CA VAL A 27 12.87 -8.90 -38.21
C VAL A 27 13.80 -7.76 -38.64
N GLN A 28 14.03 -7.58 -39.93
CA GLN A 28 14.81 -6.46 -40.48
C GLN A 28 14.11 -5.11 -40.31
N GLU A 29 12.79 -5.09 -40.08
CA GLU A 29 12.02 -3.88 -39.80
C GLU A 29 12.18 -3.40 -38.35
N LEU A 30 12.71 -4.25 -37.46
CA LEU A 30 12.96 -3.91 -36.05
C LEU A 30 14.35 -3.30 -35.87
N ASP A 31 14.39 -2.09 -35.31
CA ASP A 31 15.64 -1.42 -34.93
C ASP A 31 16.27 -2.12 -33.71
N LYS A 32 17.42 -2.78 -33.92
CA LYS A 32 18.16 -3.51 -32.87
C LYS A 32 18.71 -2.63 -31.75
N SER A 33 18.77 -1.31 -31.95
CA SER A 33 19.18 -0.37 -30.91
C SER A 33 18.08 -0.13 -29.88
N LYS A 34 16.82 -0.34 -30.26
CA LYS A 34 15.64 -0.16 -29.42
C LYS A 34 15.30 -1.41 -28.61
N LYS A 35 14.48 -1.20 -27.57
CA LYS A 35 13.92 -2.22 -26.70
C LYS A 35 12.43 -2.35 -27.00
N TYR A 36 11.93 -3.57 -27.10
CA TYR A 36 10.53 -3.83 -27.44
C TYR A 36 9.82 -4.62 -26.35
N LYS A 37 8.53 -4.29 -26.17
CA LYS A 37 7.52 -5.16 -25.56
C LYS A 37 7.06 -6.17 -26.59
N MET A 38 7.00 -7.45 -26.21
CA MET A 38 6.47 -8.52 -27.05
C MET A 38 5.17 -9.05 -26.42
N ASP A 39 4.10 -9.16 -27.21
CA ASP A 39 2.85 -9.77 -26.77
C ASP A 39 2.50 -10.95 -27.69
N LEU A 40 2.35 -12.15 -27.11
CA LEU A 40 1.88 -13.35 -27.78
C LEU A 40 0.40 -13.57 -27.45
N GLU A 41 -0.46 -13.39 -28.44
CA GLU A 41 -1.91 -13.53 -28.30
C GLU A 41 -2.37 -14.87 -28.87
N PHE A 42 -3.31 -15.51 -28.18
CA PHE A 42 -3.95 -16.76 -28.60
C PHE A 42 -5.46 -16.73 -28.32
N CYS A 43 -6.24 -17.62 -28.94
CA CYS A 43 -7.67 -17.75 -28.64
C CYS A 43 -7.89 -18.23 -27.21
N GLU A 44 -8.51 -17.40 -26.36
CA GLU A 44 -8.73 -17.76 -24.95
C GLU A 44 -9.55 -19.04 -24.75
N ASN A 45 -10.35 -19.47 -25.74
CA ASN A 45 -11.09 -20.72 -25.65
C ASN A 45 -10.20 -21.95 -25.50
N LEU A 46 -8.94 -21.87 -25.95
CA LEU A 46 -7.97 -22.97 -25.80
C LEU A 46 -7.70 -23.31 -24.34
N ILE A 47 -7.97 -22.42 -23.38
CA ILE A 47 -7.79 -22.72 -21.96
C ILE A 47 -8.75 -23.78 -21.43
N TRP A 48 -9.83 -24.06 -22.16
CA TRP A 48 -10.84 -25.05 -21.79
C TRP A 48 -10.54 -26.44 -22.37
N TYR A 49 -9.47 -26.59 -23.14
CA TYR A 49 -9.15 -27.81 -23.87
C TYR A 49 -8.27 -28.71 -22.98
N GLU A 50 -8.83 -29.13 -21.83
CA GLU A 50 -8.11 -29.81 -20.75
C GLU A 50 -7.32 -31.04 -21.23
N PHE A 51 -7.90 -31.81 -22.17
CA PHE A 51 -7.22 -32.97 -22.76
C PHE A 51 -5.93 -32.59 -23.51
N GLU A 52 -5.96 -31.52 -24.31
CA GLU A 52 -4.80 -31.04 -25.08
C GLU A 52 -3.74 -30.44 -24.16
N ILE A 53 -4.18 -29.72 -23.12
CA ILE A 53 -3.29 -29.15 -22.09
C ILE A 53 -2.54 -30.25 -21.35
N ASP A 54 -3.27 -31.25 -20.86
CA ASP A 54 -2.70 -32.33 -20.05
C ASP A 54 -1.81 -33.28 -20.87
N SER A 55 -2.12 -33.45 -22.17
CA SER A 55 -1.33 -34.30 -23.07
C SER A 55 -0.09 -33.61 -23.63
N TYR A 56 0.01 -32.28 -23.57
CA TYR A 56 1.17 -31.56 -24.11
C TYR A 56 2.44 -31.85 -23.30
N GLU A 57 3.51 -32.27 -23.97
CA GLU A 57 4.80 -32.56 -23.35
C GLU A 57 5.67 -31.29 -23.31
N ILE A 58 5.90 -30.76 -22.10
CA ILE A 58 6.80 -29.61 -21.89
C ILE A 58 8.19 -30.19 -21.56
N PRO A 59 9.26 -29.78 -22.26
CA PRO A 59 10.62 -30.21 -21.95
C PRO A 59 11.00 -29.93 -20.48
N GLU A 60 11.59 -30.90 -19.80
CA GLU A 60 11.86 -30.80 -18.36
C GLU A 60 12.88 -29.70 -18.04
N GLU A 61 13.82 -29.46 -18.94
CA GLU A 61 14.79 -28.38 -18.88
C GLU A 61 14.15 -26.99 -18.91
N ALA A 62 12.98 -26.85 -19.55
CA ALA A 62 12.25 -25.60 -19.65
C ALA A 62 11.38 -25.32 -18.41
N LEU A 63 11.13 -26.34 -17.58
CA LEU A 63 10.38 -26.17 -16.33
C LEU A 63 11.26 -25.54 -15.24
N PRO A 64 10.68 -24.67 -14.39
CA PRO A 64 11.31 -24.20 -13.16
C PRO A 64 11.76 -25.36 -12.25
N PRO A 65 12.85 -25.20 -11.47
CA PRO A 65 13.37 -26.28 -10.62
C PRO A 65 12.35 -26.89 -9.64
N TYR A 66 11.38 -26.10 -9.18
CA TYR A 66 10.35 -26.56 -8.25
C TYR A 66 9.21 -27.35 -8.94
N GLN A 67 9.15 -27.38 -10.27
CA GLN A 67 8.18 -28.11 -11.09
C GLN A 67 8.76 -29.34 -11.79
N ARG A 68 10.08 -29.46 -11.92
CA ARG A 68 10.74 -30.62 -12.52
C ARG A 68 10.41 -31.92 -11.77
N GLY A 69 10.26 -33.02 -12.51
CA GLY A 69 9.84 -34.32 -11.99
C GLY A 69 8.40 -34.41 -11.45
N LYS A 70 7.60 -33.33 -11.50
CA LYS A 70 6.19 -33.34 -11.06
C LYS A 70 5.25 -33.62 -12.23
N VAL A 71 4.18 -34.35 -11.94
CA VAL A 71 3.05 -34.52 -12.88
C VAL A 71 2.14 -33.30 -12.76
N LEU A 72 2.29 -32.35 -13.68
CA LEU A 72 1.43 -31.15 -13.76
C LEU A 72 0.11 -31.50 -14.47
N LYS A 73 -1.02 -30.96 -14.00
CA LYS A 73 -2.35 -31.14 -14.63
C LYS A 73 -3.21 -29.87 -14.55
N GLY A 74 -4.21 -29.80 -15.42
CA GLY A 74 -5.23 -28.75 -15.44
C GLY A 74 -4.62 -27.35 -15.46
N LYS A 75 -5.03 -26.50 -14.50
CA LYS A 75 -4.55 -25.12 -14.42
C LYS A 75 -3.04 -25.01 -14.25
N GLU A 76 -2.42 -25.86 -13.43
CA GLU A 76 -0.96 -25.79 -13.22
C GLU A 76 -0.20 -26.08 -14.52
N LYS A 77 -0.67 -27.07 -15.28
CA LYS A 77 -0.13 -27.41 -16.60
C LYS A 77 -0.35 -26.31 -17.63
N MET A 78 -1.52 -25.67 -17.63
CA MET A 78 -1.81 -24.50 -18.47
C MET A 78 -0.82 -23.37 -18.22
N TYR A 79 -0.59 -22.96 -16.98
CA TYR A 79 0.37 -21.90 -16.68
C TYR A 79 1.79 -22.28 -17.11
N ALA A 80 2.22 -23.52 -16.84
CA ALA A 80 3.53 -24.00 -17.28
C ALA A 80 3.67 -24.02 -18.81
N LEU A 81 2.60 -24.35 -19.54
CA LEU A 81 2.59 -24.30 -21.00
C LEU A 81 2.72 -22.87 -21.51
N LEU A 82 1.98 -21.92 -20.93
CA LEU A 82 2.04 -20.52 -21.33
C LEU A 82 3.42 -19.92 -21.04
N ASP A 83 3.99 -20.20 -19.86
CA ASP A 83 5.38 -19.87 -19.51
C ASP A 83 6.34 -20.39 -20.57
N TYR A 84 6.25 -21.69 -20.89
CA TYR A 84 7.09 -22.32 -21.90
C TYR A 84 6.98 -21.63 -23.28
N ARG A 85 5.75 -21.31 -23.71
CA ARG A 85 5.52 -20.69 -25.03
C ARG A 85 6.05 -19.27 -25.12
N VAL A 86 5.85 -18.45 -24.08
CA VAL A 86 6.38 -17.09 -24.08
C VAL A 86 7.91 -17.09 -24.02
N ASP A 87 8.52 -17.98 -23.25
CA ASP A 87 9.97 -18.12 -23.17
C ASP A 87 10.58 -18.62 -24.48
N SER A 88 9.93 -19.58 -25.15
CA SER A 88 10.39 -20.05 -26.46
C SER A 88 10.36 -18.93 -27.51
N ALA A 89 9.24 -18.21 -27.61
CA ALA A 89 9.10 -17.06 -28.51
C ALA A 89 10.15 -15.97 -28.23
N LYS A 90 10.37 -15.66 -26.96
CA LYS A 90 11.39 -14.71 -26.49
C LYS A 90 12.80 -15.14 -26.88
N ASN A 91 13.14 -16.42 -26.75
CA ASN A 91 14.45 -16.93 -27.15
C ASN A 91 14.66 -16.81 -28.67
N ILE A 92 13.65 -17.17 -29.47
CA ILE A 92 13.67 -17.01 -30.93
C ILE A 92 13.92 -15.55 -31.33
N VAL A 93 13.24 -14.60 -30.69
CA VAL A 93 13.42 -13.17 -30.97
C VAL A 93 14.83 -12.69 -30.58
N LYS A 94 15.35 -13.15 -29.44
CA LYS A 94 16.70 -12.84 -28.96
C LYS A 94 17.79 -13.37 -29.89
N GLU A 95 17.58 -14.51 -30.55
CA GLU A 95 18.52 -15.06 -31.53
C GLU A 95 18.76 -14.11 -32.72
N TYR A 96 17.77 -13.29 -33.08
CA TYR A 96 17.93 -12.26 -34.12
C TYR A 96 18.60 -10.96 -33.62
N GLY A 97 18.94 -10.89 -32.33
CA GLY A 97 19.59 -9.73 -31.69
C GLY A 97 18.62 -8.60 -31.37
N ILE A 98 17.33 -8.87 -31.27
CA ILE A 98 16.32 -7.90 -30.83
C ILE A 98 16.30 -7.85 -29.30
N LYS A 99 16.31 -6.63 -28.73
CA LYS A 99 16.23 -6.43 -27.29
C LYS A 99 14.78 -6.43 -26.83
N LEU A 100 14.48 -7.27 -25.84
CA LEU A 100 13.15 -7.40 -25.26
C LEU A 100 13.11 -6.88 -23.83
N GLY A 101 12.02 -6.19 -23.49
CA GLY A 101 11.73 -5.65 -22.19
C GLY A 101 10.67 -6.40 -21.43
N SER A 102 9.41 -6.17 -21.72
CA SER A 102 8.31 -6.99 -21.24
C SER A 102 7.91 -8.03 -22.29
N CYS A 103 7.68 -9.27 -21.89
CA CYS A 103 7.18 -10.34 -22.75
C CYS A 103 5.89 -10.92 -22.16
N ASN A 104 4.80 -10.83 -22.90
CA ASN A 104 3.51 -11.25 -22.39
C ASN A 104 2.93 -12.37 -23.25
N ILE A 105 2.11 -13.20 -22.64
CA ILE A 105 1.24 -14.14 -23.33
C ILE A 105 -0.18 -13.98 -22.82
N GLU A 106 -1.12 -13.76 -23.73
CA GLU A 106 -2.51 -13.48 -23.39
C GLU A 106 -3.52 -14.28 -24.22
N GLY A 107 -4.54 -14.78 -23.53
CA GLY A 107 -5.73 -15.33 -24.17
C GLY A 107 -6.69 -14.20 -24.51
N THR A 108 -6.87 -13.97 -25.81
CA THR A 108 -7.70 -12.89 -26.35
C THR A 108 -9.10 -13.41 -26.73
N PRO A 109 -10.19 -12.74 -26.31
CA PRO A 109 -11.55 -13.10 -26.71
C PRO A 109 -11.75 -12.89 -28.21
N PHE A 110 -12.62 -13.70 -28.81
CA PHE A 110 -13.01 -13.61 -30.24
C PHE A 110 -11.88 -13.82 -31.25
N MET A 111 -10.69 -14.21 -30.82
CA MET A 111 -9.62 -14.65 -31.70
C MET A 111 -9.91 -16.06 -32.25
N GLU A 112 -9.48 -16.34 -33.48
CA GLU A 112 -9.65 -17.66 -34.11
C GLU A 112 -8.77 -18.73 -33.44
N LEU A 113 -9.29 -19.96 -33.29
CA LEU A 113 -8.63 -21.06 -32.56
C LEU A 113 -7.28 -21.47 -33.15
N ASN A 114 -7.14 -21.38 -34.47
CA ASN A 114 -5.98 -21.82 -35.25
C ASN A 114 -5.06 -20.65 -35.63
N LYS A 115 -5.00 -19.61 -34.78
CA LYS A 115 -4.21 -18.42 -35.01
C LYS A 115 -3.41 -18.06 -33.76
N ILE A 116 -2.15 -17.69 -33.97
CA ILE A 116 -1.32 -17.02 -32.97
C ILE A 116 -0.90 -15.68 -33.55
N LYS A 117 -0.99 -14.63 -32.73
CA LYS A 117 -0.56 -13.29 -33.10
C LYS A 117 0.60 -12.89 -32.19
N LEU A 118 1.62 -12.27 -32.79
CA LEU A 118 2.79 -11.79 -32.08
C LEU A 118 2.97 -10.31 -32.38
N SER A 119 2.89 -9.47 -31.35
CA SER A 119 2.98 -8.01 -31.46
C SER A 119 4.28 -7.51 -30.83
N PHE A 120 4.86 -6.46 -31.41
CA PHE A 120 6.03 -5.76 -30.89
C PHE A 120 5.78 -4.27 -30.82
N ASP A 121 5.86 -3.70 -29.63
CA ASP A 121 5.75 -2.27 -29.39
C ASP A 121 7.05 -1.73 -28.81
N GLU A 122 7.50 -0.57 -29.25
CA GLU A 122 8.69 0.07 -28.69
C GLU A 122 8.44 0.41 -27.22
N GLU A 123 9.32 -0.05 -26.34
CA GLU A 123 9.23 0.24 -24.91
C GLU A 123 10.09 1.47 -24.61
N GLU A 124 9.47 2.53 -24.11
CA GLU A 124 10.21 3.70 -23.65
C GLU A 124 11.08 3.32 -22.45
N VAL A 125 12.39 3.52 -22.57
CA VAL A 125 13.31 3.37 -21.45
C VAL A 125 13.04 4.52 -20.48
N THR A 126 12.22 4.26 -19.46
CA THR A 126 12.06 5.18 -18.34
C THR A 126 13.40 5.24 -17.62
N GLN A 127 14.12 6.35 -17.75
CA GLN A 127 15.30 6.63 -16.94
C GLN A 127 14.85 6.75 -15.48
N LEU A 128 14.96 5.66 -14.73
CA LEU A 128 14.86 5.70 -13.28
C LEU A 128 15.97 6.62 -12.75
N ASP A 129 15.60 7.59 -11.91
CA ASP A 129 16.50 8.60 -11.36
C ASP A 129 17.81 7.98 -10.83
N ASN A 130 18.92 8.47 -11.38
CA ASN A 130 20.30 8.02 -11.15
C ASN A 130 20.84 8.39 -9.75
N SER A 131 20.17 8.00 -8.66
CA SER A 131 20.67 8.28 -7.29
C SER A 131 21.37 7.10 -6.60
N TYR A 132 21.51 5.94 -7.25
CA TYR A 132 22.22 4.78 -6.67
C TYR A 132 23.25 4.21 -7.62
N LYS A 133 24.48 4.04 -7.12
CA LYS A 133 25.66 3.53 -7.85
C LYS A 133 25.31 2.29 -8.69
N GLN A 134 25.39 2.44 -10.02
CA GLN A 134 25.16 1.39 -11.00
C GLN A 134 26.10 0.20 -10.77
N LYS A 135 25.60 -0.85 -10.11
CA LYS A 135 26.02 -2.21 -10.42
C LYS A 135 25.57 -2.48 -11.86
N LYS A 136 26.30 -3.29 -12.63
CA LYS A 136 25.85 -3.79 -13.94
C LYS A 136 24.45 -4.40 -13.77
N GLU A 137 23.40 -3.63 -14.04
CA GLU A 137 22.03 -4.10 -14.04
C GLU A 137 21.95 -5.09 -15.20
N LYS A 138 21.75 -6.37 -14.87
CA LYS A 138 21.28 -7.31 -15.88
C LYS A 138 19.97 -6.72 -16.41
N GLU A 139 19.86 -6.49 -17.71
CA GLU A 139 18.60 -6.10 -18.33
C GLU A 139 17.54 -7.12 -17.92
N ILE A 140 16.62 -6.72 -17.04
CA ILE A 140 15.56 -7.58 -16.53
C ILE A 140 14.48 -7.64 -17.61
N THR A 141 14.18 -8.84 -18.11
CA THR A 141 12.96 -9.10 -18.89
C THR A 141 11.86 -9.49 -17.90
N VAL A 142 10.69 -8.86 -17.99
CA VAL A 142 9.53 -9.19 -17.16
C VAL A 142 8.53 -9.97 -18.00
N ASP A 143 8.11 -11.13 -17.52
CA ASP A 143 7.13 -11.97 -18.20
C ASP A 143 5.74 -11.84 -17.54
N MET A 144 4.67 -11.66 -18.33
CA MET A 144 3.29 -11.64 -17.85
C MET A 144 2.45 -12.71 -18.54
N ILE A 145 1.77 -13.54 -17.74
CA ILE A 145 0.87 -14.58 -18.24
C ILE A 145 -0.57 -14.22 -17.89
N MET A 146 -1.42 -14.09 -18.91
CA MET A 146 -2.83 -13.82 -18.75
C MET A 146 -3.64 -14.84 -19.58
N PRO A 147 -4.00 -16.01 -19.02
CA PRO A 147 -4.63 -17.08 -19.81
C PRO A 147 -5.98 -16.69 -20.43
N SER A 148 -6.70 -15.74 -19.83
CA SER A 148 -7.93 -15.19 -20.38
C SER A 148 -8.11 -13.75 -19.97
N PHE A 149 -8.19 -12.87 -20.97
CA PHE A 149 -8.54 -11.47 -20.77
C PHE A 149 -9.98 -11.34 -20.24
N SER A 150 -10.93 -12.14 -20.73
CA SER A 150 -12.31 -12.12 -20.24
C SER A 150 -12.39 -12.43 -18.73
N ALA A 151 -11.69 -13.47 -18.28
CA ALA A 151 -11.64 -13.85 -16.87
C ALA A 151 -10.95 -12.76 -16.01
N PHE A 152 -9.90 -12.12 -16.54
CA PHE A 152 -9.26 -11.00 -15.87
C PHE A 152 -10.22 -9.83 -15.67
N ILE A 153 -10.97 -9.43 -16.71
CA ILE A 153 -11.99 -8.39 -16.62
C ILE A 153 -13.09 -8.75 -15.62
N GLU A 154 -13.53 -10.01 -15.59
CA GLU A 154 -14.53 -10.47 -14.61
C GLU A 154 -14.00 -10.37 -13.17
N ASN A 155 -12.74 -10.75 -12.94
CA ASN A 155 -12.09 -10.62 -11.63
C ASN A 155 -11.96 -9.15 -11.21
N LEU A 156 -11.62 -8.25 -12.13
CA LEU A 156 -11.60 -6.81 -11.85
C LEU A 156 -12.99 -6.27 -11.48
N LYS A 157 -14.04 -6.70 -12.19
CA LYS A 157 -15.43 -6.33 -11.86
C LYS A 157 -15.81 -6.80 -10.47
N LYS A 158 -15.55 -8.06 -10.13
CA LYS A 158 -15.81 -8.62 -8.79
C LYS A 158 -15.03 -7.89 -7.70
N ALA A 159 -13.76 -7.56 -7.95
CA ALA A 159 -12.96 -6.79 -7.00
C ALA A 159 -13.53 -5.38 -6.78
N SER A 160 -13.96 -4.72 -7.86
CA SER A 160 -14.62 -3.41 -7.79
C SER A 160 -15.93 -3.48 -7.01
N GLU A 161 -16.78 -4.45 -7.29
CA GLU A 161 -18.04 -4.69 -6.56
C GLU A 161 -17.79 -4.93 -5.06
N TYR A 162 -16.79 -5.74 -4.73
CA TYR A 162 -16.41 -6.00 -3.34
C TYR A 162 -15.94 -4.73 -2.62
N ILE A 163 -15.11 -3.90 -3.28
CA ILE A 163 -14.66 -2.62 -2.73
C ILE A 163 -15.85 -1.68 -2.51
N GLU A 164 -16.75 -1.58 -3.48
CA GLU A 164 -17.93 -0.71 -3.40
C GLU A 164 -18.92 -1.16 -2.32
N GLN A 165 -19.11 -2.46 -2.14
CA GLN A 165 -19.93 -3.01 -1.06
C GLN A 165 -19.33 -2.72 0.31
N LYS A 166 -18.00 -2.84 0.44
CA LYS A 166 -17.30 -2.52 1.68
C LYS A 166 -17.44 -1.04 2.02
N ARG A 167 -17.32 -0.15 1.03
CA ARG A 167 -17.56 1.30 1.18
C ARG A 167 -18.98 1.60 1.62
N GLU A 168 -19.98 0.98 0.99
CA GLU A 168 -21.40 1.15 1.34
C GLU A 168 -21.65 0.73 2.79
N THR A 169 -21.18 -0.46 3.18
CA THR A 169 -21.30 -0.99 4.54
C THR A 169 -20.66 -0.05 5.56
N GLU A 170 -19.49 0.49 5.23
CA GLU A 170 -18.75 1.39 6.10
C GLU A 170 -19.47 2.73 6.28
N LEU A 171 -20.14 3.24 5.25
CA LEU A 171 -20.97 4.44 5.31
C LEU A 171 -22.25 4.19 6.11
N GLU A 172 -22.98 3.11 5.83
CA GLU A 172 -24.22 2.76 6.53
C GLU A 172 -24.00 2.64 8.05
N ASN A 173 -22.87 2.06 8.47
CA ASN A 173 -22.53 1.90 9.89
C ASN A 173 -22.28 3.23 10.65
N VAL A 174 -22.13 4.35 9.94
CA VAL A 174 -21.97 5.68 10.58
C VAL A 174 -23.30 6.24 11.04
N PHE A 175 -24.39 5.90 10.36
CA PHE A 175 -25.73 6.42 10.62
C PHE A 175 -26.53 5.49 11.53
N ASP A 176 -27.48 6.03 12.29
CA ASP A 176 -28.28 5.20 13.22
C ASP A 176 -29.37 4.42 12.47
N ASP A 177 -29.80 4.94 11.34
CA ASP A 177 -30.76 4.28 10.47
C ASP A 177 -30.55 4.62 8.99
N LYS A 178 -31.16 3.79 8.15
CA LYS A 178 -31.03 3.86 6.69
C LYS A 178 -31.60 5.16 6.09
N LYS A 179 -32.63 5.76 6.70
CA LYS A 179 -33.23 7.00 6.18
C LYS A 179 -32.28 8.18 6.36
N GLU A 180 -31.57 8.23 7.48
CA GLU A 180 -30.54 9.26 7.73
C GLU A 180 -29.41 9.14 6.70
N TYR A 181 -28.94 7.91 6.45
CA TYR A 181 -27.95 7.64 5.40
C TYR A 181 -28.45 8.08 4.02
N ASP A 182 -29.64 7.64 3.60
CA ASP A 182 -30.23 7.97 2.30
C ASP A 182 -30.40 9.49 2.11
N LYS A 183 -30.79 10.21 3.18
CA LYS A 183 -30.86 11.68 3.19
C LYS A 183 -29.50 12.28 2.83
N TYR A 184 -28.45 11.98 3.58
CA TYR A 184 -27.15 12.62 3.33
C TYR A 184 -26.47 12.12 2.05
N LYS A 185 -26.70 10.86 1.65
CA LYS A 185 -26.26 10.33 0.37
C LYS A 185 -26.84 11.12 -0.80
N SER A 186 -28.10 11.53 -0.70
CA SER A 186 -28.74 12.37 -1.73
C SER A 186 -28.22 13.82 -1.74
N LEU A 187 -27.77 14.34 -0.59
CA LEU A 187 -27.31 15.73 -0.46
C LEU A 187 -25.90 15.96 -1.00
N VAL A 188 -24.96 15.06 -0.71
CA VAL A 188 -23.54 15.26 -1.09
C VAL A 188 -23.01 14.22 -2.08
N SER A 189 -23.80 13.20 -2.46
CA SER A 189 -23.38 11.99 -3.19
C SER A 189 -22.61 10.97 -2.34
N LYS A 190 -22.58 9.72 -2.80
CA LYS A 190 -21.87 8.62 -2.14
C LYS A 190 -20.36 8.86 -2.05
N ASP A 191 -19.75 9.34 -3.13
CA ASP A 191 -18.29 9.51 -3.20
C ASP A 191 -17.83 10.61 -2.24
N GLU A 192 -18.55 11.74 -2.19
CA GLU A 192 -18.21 12.81 -1.26
C GLU A 192 -18.48 12.40 0.19
N LEU A 193 -19.56 11.66 0.47
CA LEU A 193 -19.78 11.07 1.80
C LEU A 193 -18.57 10.24 2.24
N TYR A 194 -18.05 9.41 1.35
CA TYR A 194 -16.90 8.56 1.65
C TYR A 194 -15.62 9.39 1.85
N ASN A 195 -15.41 10.43 1.04
CA ASN A 195 -14.29 11.36 1.20
C ASN A 195 -14.35 12.07 2.55
N ILE A 196 -15.51 12.60 2.93
CA ILE A 196 -15.71 13.26 4.23
C ILE A 196 -15.46 12.27 5.36
N LEU A 197 -15.93 11.02 5.24
CA LEU A 197 -15.64 9.98 6.24
C LEU A 197 -14.14 9.66 6.36
N ILE A 198 -13.41 9.60 5.24
CA ILE A 198 -11.94 9.41 5.25
C ILE A 198 -11.27 10.59 5.96
N GLU A 199 -11.64 11.82 5.65
CA GLU A 199 -11.09 13.02 6.31
C GLU A 199 -11.41 13.02 7.79
N PHE A 200 -12.64 12.66 8.16
CA PHE A 200 -13.06 12.55 9.55
C PHE A 200 -12.23 11.49 10.30
N LYS A 201 -11.99 10.33 9.69
CA LYS A 201 -11.11 9.28 10.25
C LYS A 201 -9.65 9.72 10.33
N LYS A 202 -9.17 10.54 9.39
CA LYS A 202 -7.83 11.15 9.50
C LYS A 202 -7.72 12.07 10.71
N ILE A 203 -8.81 12.66 11.21
CA ILE A 203 -8.80 13.52 12.40
C ILE A 203 -9.05 12.73 13.68
N TYR A 204 -10.04 11.83 13.71
CA TYR A 204 -10.51 11.16 14.93
C TYR A 204 -10.20 9.66 15.01
N GLY A 205 -9.63 9.07 13.95
CA GLY A 205 -9.25 7.67 13.86
C GLY A 205 -10.40 6.75 13.45
N ASP A 206 -10.08 5.53 12.98
CA ASP A 206 -11.06 4.57 12.46
C ASP A 206 -12.13 4.14 13.47
N LYS A 207 -11.82 4.27 14.77
CA LYS A 207 -12.65 3.77 15.88
C LYS A 207 -13.43 4.86 16.61
N TRP A 208 -13.55 6.05 16.02
CA TRP A 208 -14.21 7.19 16.64
C TRP A 208 -15.65 6.89 17.14
N MET A 209 -16.40 6.04 16.42
CA MET A 209 -17.74 5.56 16.80
C MET A 209 -17.79 4.68 18.05
N TYR A 210 -16.64 4.20 18.55
CA TYR A 210 -16.54 3.36 19.74
C TYR A 210 -16.08 4.12 20.99
N SER A 211 -15.80 5.43 20.88
CA SER A 211 -15.46 6.25 22.05
C SER A 211 -16.66 6.33 23.00
N ARG A 212 -16.47 6.02 24.28
CA ARG A 212 -17.56 6.09 25.26
C ARG A 212 -17.91 7.52 25.62
N GLU A 213 -16.88 8.35 25.80
CA GLU A 213 -17.05 9.76 26.16
C GLU A 213 -17.53 10.62 24.98
N TYR A 214 -17.02 10.40 23.77
CA TYR A 214 -17.18 11.35 22.65
C TYR A 214 -18.05 10.89 21.48
N LYS A 215 -18.61 9.66 21.50
CA LYS A 215 -19.36 9.13 20.34
C LYS A 215 -20.47 10.07 19.86
N LEU A 216 -21.31 10.57 20.76
CA LEU A 216 -22.44 11.43 20.39
C LEU A 216 -21.97 12.75 19.78
N GLU A 217 -20.99 13.40 20.41
CA GLU A 217 -20.44 14.68 19.95
C GLU A 217 -19.70 14.54 18.60
N LEU A 218 -18.91 13.48 18.44
CA LEU A 218 -18.24 13.18 17.18
C LEU A 218 -19.23 12.86 16.07
N LYS A 219 -20.32 12.15 16.38
CA LYS A 219 -21.37 11.87 15.40
C LYS A 219 -22.07 13.15 14.97
N GLU A 220 -22.47 13.98 15.93
CA GLU A 220 -23.08 15.28 15.65
C GLU A 220 -22.16 16.14 14.77
N LYS A 221 -20.87 16.20 15.10
CA LYS A 221 -19.87 16.94 14.32
C LYS A 221 -19.69 16.38 12.91
N PHE A 222 -19.72 15.06 12.75
CA PHE A 222 -19.70 14.43 11.43
C PHE A 222 -20.91 14.86 10.59
N ILE A 223 -22.12 14.81 11.16
CA ILE A 223 -23.35 15.26 10.51
C ILE A 223 -23.28 16.75 10.14
N GLN A 224 -22.85 17.61 11.06
CA GLN A 224 -22.68 19.04 10.79
C GLN A 224 -21.65 19.31 9.68
N THR A 225 -20.60 18.49 9.59
CA THR A 225 -19.61 18.57 8.49
C THR A 225 -20.28 18.23 7.14
N LEU A 226 -21.15 17.22 7.11
CA LEU A 226 -21.96 16.90 5.92
C LEU A 226 -22.87 18.07 5.53
N GLU A 227 -23.52 18.71 6.51
CA GLU A 227 -24.42 19.85 6.28
C GLU A 227 -23.67 21.09 5.76
N ILE A 228 -22.44 21.34 6.22
CA ILE A 228 -21.56 22.37 5.65
C ILE A 228 -21.26 22.06 4.19
N LYS A 229 -20.85 20.81 3.90
CA LYS A 229 -20.49 20.37 2.55
C LYS A 229 -21.69 20.36 1.58
N ALA A 230 -22.88 20.08 2.10
CA ALA A 230 -24.15 20.17 1.37
C ALA A 230 -24.62 21.62 1.13
N GLY A 231 -23.95 22.63 1.70
CA GLY A 231 -24.37 24.03 1.60
C GLY A 231 -25.61 24.36 2.44
N ILE A 232 -25.94 23.54 3.44
CA ILE A 232 -27.02 23.80 4.40
C ILE A 232 -26.54 24.78 5.47
N ILE A 233 -25.31 24.58 5.97
CA ILE A 233 -24.65 25.50 6.90
C ILE A 233 -23.75 26.44 6.11
N CYS A 234 -24.19 27.68 5.94
CA CYS A 234 -23.50 28.68 5.14
C CYS A 234 -22.79 29.78 5.95
N ASP A 235 -23.10 29.94 7.24
CA ASP A 235 -22.47 30.96 8.10
C ASP A 235 -21.01 30.62 8.38
N ASP A 236 -20.10 31.53 8.02
CA ASP A 236 -18.66 31.25 8.07
C ASP A 236 -18.12 31.13 9.50
N LYS A 237 -18.68 31.87 10.46
CA LYS A 237 -18.28 31.75 11.87
C LYS A 237 -18.72 30.40 12.45
N LEU A 238 -19.91 29.95 12.08
CA LEU A 238 -20.45 28.65 12.50
C LEU A 238 -19.63 27.51 11.87
N LYS A 239 -19.30 27.60 10.57
CA LYS A 239 -18.40 26.65 9.89
C LYS A 239 -17.06 26.51 10.61
N GLU A 240 -16.40 27.63 10.91
CA GLU A 240 -15.12 27.62 11.62
C GLU A 240 -15.22 26.93 12.97
N SER A 241 -16.29 27.19 13.73
CA SER A 241 -16.51 26.54 15.03
C SER A 241 -16.73 25.02 14.91
N ILE A 242 -17.50 24.58 13.90
CA ILE A 242 -17.82 23.16 13.66
C ILE A 242 -16.58 22.41 13.17
N LEU A 243 -15.79 23.02 12.29
CA LEU A 243 -14.59 22.38 11.72
C LEU A 243 -13.41 22.35 12.70
N LYS A 244 -13.43 23.17 13.77
CA LYS A 244 -12.41 23.11 14.81
C LYS A 244 -12.40 21.73 15.50
N PRO A 245 -11.27 21.01 15.55
CA PRO A 245 -11.23 19.69 16.16
C PRO A 245 -11.64 19.68 17.64
N ILE A 246 -12.32 18.62 18.09
CA ILE A 246 -12.61 18.40 19.52
C ILE A 246 -11.30 18.06 20.22
N GLU A 247 -11.09 18.64 21.40
CA GLU A 247 -9.98 18.27 22.28
C GLU A 247 -10.26 16.91 22.94
N LEU A 248 -9.59 15.88 22.44
CA LEU A 248 -9.69 14.53 23.01
C LEU A 248 -8.86 14.42 24.28
N LYS A 249 -9.43 13.78 25.31
CA LYS A 249 -8.75 13.49 26.56
C LYS A 249 -7.48 12.67 26.33
N THR A 250 -6.38 13.13 26.92
CA THR A 250 -5.10 12.42 26.86
C THR A 250 -4.91 11.53 28.08
N VAL A 251 -4.47 10.29 27.85
CA VAL A 251 -4.03 9.33 28.86
C VAL A 251 -2.51 9.35 28.97
N LEU A 252 -2.00 9.25 30.19
CA LEU A 252 -0.56 9.13 30.45
C LEU A 252 -0.06 7.74 30.05
N ILE A 253 0.97 7.69 29.19
CA ILE A 253 1.75 6.49 28.92
C ILE A 253 2.84 6.36 29.98
N TYR A 254 3.66 7.41 30.15
CA TYR A 254 4.81 7.38 31.05
C TYR A 254 5.31 8.78 31.44
N GLU A 255 6.07 8.90 32.53
CA GLU A 255 6.72 10.14 32.99
C GLU A 255 8.24 9.98 33.05
N ILE A 256 8.96 10.83 32.32
CA ILE A 256 10.41 10.84 32.20
C ILE A 256 10.99 11.92 33.11
N PRO A 257 11.78 11.58 34.15
CA PRO A 257 12.45 12.59 34.95
C PRO A 257 13.41 13.45 34.11
N VAL A 258 13.39 14.76 34.35
CA VAL A 258 14.28 15.72 33.69
C VAL A 258 15.16 16.41 34.72
N TYR A 259 16.45 16.52 34.39
CA TYR A 259 17.44 17.16 35.24
C TYR A 259 18.19 18.28 34.54
N LYS A 260 18.56 19.32 35.28
CA LYS A 260 19.47 20.36 34.80
C LYS A 260 20.93 19.89 34.94
N MET A 261 21.69 19.95 33.85
CA MET A 261 23.11 19.65 33.87
C MET A 261 23.87 20.78 34.57
N THR A 262 24.51 20.48 35.71
CA THR A 262 25.38 21.44 36.41
C THR A 262 26.82 20.95 36.41
N LYS A 263 27.77 21.83 36.05
CA LYS A 263 29.22 21.58 36.20
C LYS A 263 29.61 21.65 37.69
N LYS A 264 29.35 20.63 38.51
CA LYS A 264 29.91 20.54 39.87
C LYS A 264 30.39 19.13 40.21
N LYS A 265 31.52 19.08 40.93
CA LYS A 265 32.29 17.88 41.36
C LYS A 265 31.52 16.87 42.22
N SER A 266 30.32 17.21 42.69
CA SER A 266 29.39 16.30 43.36
C SER A 266 28.16 16.16 42.45
N GLY A 267 28.02 15.04 41.75
CA GLY A 267 27.09 14.81 40.63
C GLY A 267 25.59 14.80 40.98
N ILE A 268 25.10 15.76 41.77
CA ILE A 268 23.69 15.91 42.09
C ILE A 268 23.03 16.75 41.00
N ASN A 269 22.53 16.06 40.00
CA ASN A 269 21.60 16.58 39.01
C ASN A 269 20.35 17.14 39.71
N LYS A 270 20.04 18.43 39.55
CA LYS A 270 18.82 19.02 40.13
C LYS A 270 17.62 18.62 39.27
N SER A 271 16.70 17.85 39.84
CA SER A 271 15.42 17.54 39.19
C SER A 271 14.64 18.83 38.97
N ILE A 272 14.15 19.01 37.74
CA ILE A 272 13.37 20.19 37.34
C ILE A 272 11.91 19.85 37.04
N GLY A 273 11.56 18.57 36.96
CA GLY A 273 10.22 18.10 36.65
C GLY A 273 10.23 16.78 35.89
N HIS A 274 9.14 16.54 35.16
CA HIS A 274 8.95 15.36 34.33
C HIS A 274 8.45 15.75 32.95
N VAL A 275 8.91 15.03 31.95
CA VAL A 275 8.33 14.99 30.61
C VAL A 275 7.28 13.89 30.60
N ARG A 276 6.03 14.22 30.30
CA ARG A 276 4.91 13.29 30.25
C ARG A 276 4.71 12.84 28.80
N LEU A 277 4.79 11.54 28.57
CA LEU A 277 4.38 10.91 27.33
C LEU A 277 2.88 10.64 27.40
N LEU A 278 2.11 11.29 26.53
CA LEU A 278 0.65 11.31 26.56
C LEU A 278 0.09 10.72 25.27
N THR A 279 -1.10 10.13 25.33
CA THR A 279 -1.82 9.69 24.14
C THR A 279 -3.32 9.86 24.26
N ASN A 280 -3.95 10.29 23.17
CA ASN A 280 -5.40 10.20 22.97
C ASN A 280 -5.79 8.97 22.13
N GLY A 281 -4.88 8.01 22.01
CA GLY A 281 -5.05 6.81 21.19
C GLY A 281 -4.74 7.01 19.70
N LYS A 282 -4.66 8.23 19.19
CA LYS A 282 -4.29 8.54 17.79
C LYS A 282 -2.94 9.24 17.65
N THR A 283 -2.56 9.99 18.67
CA THR A 283 -1.28 10.66 18.73
C THR A 283 -0.56 10.22 19.99
N ILE A 284 0.76 10.10 19.89
CA ILE A 284 1.64 10.09 21.05
C ILE A 284 2.30 11.46 21.06
N SER A 285 2.14 12.19 22.16
CA SER A 285 2.61 13.57 22.33
C SER A 285 3.34 13.72 23.65
N VAL A 286 4.02 14.84 23.81
CA VAL A 286 4.90 15.08 24.92
C VAL A 286 4.57 16.42 25.55
N ASN A 287 4.49 16.46 26.87
CA ASN A 287 4.29 17.70 27.60
C ASN A 287 5.27 17.78 28.78
N LEU A 288 5.85 18.96 29.03
CA LEU A 288 6.72 19.19 30.18
C LEU A 288 5.90 19.66 31.38
N GLN A 289 6.06 18.96 32.50
CA GLN A 289 5.54 19.36 33.80
C GLN A 289 6.70 19.74 34.73
N THR A 290 6.90 21.04 34.94
CA THR A 290 7.98 21.56 35.80
C THR A 290 7.57 21.61 37.28
N ASN A 291 8.51 21.32 38.19
CA ASN A 291 8.30 21.39 39.64
C ASN A 291 8.28 22.83 40.20
N SER A 292 8.73 23.84 39.45
CA SER A 292 8.72 25.25 39.87
C SER A 292 8.67 26.21 38.67
N LYS A 293 7.99 27.36 38.81
CA LYS A 293 7.84 28.42 37.77
C LYS A 293 9.15 29.09 37.30
N LEU A 294 10.30 28.76 37.90
CA LEU A 294 11.60 29.41 37.65
C LEU A 294 12.42 28.78 36.52
N TYR A 295 11.97 27.67 35.92
CA TYR A 295 12.66 27.03 34.80
C TYR A 295 11.84 27.21 33.52
N THR A 296 12.28 28.14 32.67
CA THR A 296 11.76 28.34 31.31
C THR A 296 12.48 27.38 30.37
N ILE A 297 11.99 26.15 30.28
CA ILE A 297 12.19 25.39 29.03
C ILE A 297 11.07 25.85 28.09
N PRO A 298 11.38 26.47 26.95
CA PRO A 298 10.35 26.85 25.98
C PRO A 298 9.49 25.64 25.60
N ASN A 299 8.16 25.75 25.74
CA ASN A 299 7.23 24.70 25.30
C ASN A 299 7.37 24.40 23.80
N GLU A 300 7.80 25.39 23.03
CA GLU A 300 8.19 25.33 21.61
C GLU A 300 9.18 24.20 21.29
N ILE A 301 10.01 23.76 22.26
CA ILE A 301 10.94 22.64 22.11
C ILE A 301 10.21 21.29 22.00
N PHE A 302 9.02 21.20 22.60
CA PHE A 302 8.18 20.01 22.65
C PHE A 302 7.01 20.04 21.67
N GLU A 303 6.69 21.21 21.08
CA GLU A 303 5.63 21.39 20.09
C GLU A 303 5.82 20.51 18.84
N GLN A 304 7.04 20.08 18.55
CA GLN A 304 7.36 19.20 17.41
C GLN A 304 7.40 17.71 17.77
N CYS A 305 7.17 17.34 19.03
CA CYS A 305 7.28 15.97 19.51
C CYS A 305 5.91 15.30 19.61
N PHE A 306 5.24 15.15 18.47
CA PHE A 306 4.07 14.30 18.35
C PHE A 306 4.20 13.36 17.16
N VAL A 307 3.64 12.16 17.29
CA VAL A 307 3.57 11.16 16.21
C VAL A 307 2.14 10.67 16.08
N ASN A 308 1.63 10.65 14.85
CA ASN A 308 0.38 9.99 14.52
C ASN A 308 0.60 8.47 14.51
N VAL A 309 -0.26 7.74 15.22
CA VAL A 309 -0.23 6.28 15.31
C VAL A 309 -1.52 5.69 14.73
N THR A 310 -1.40 4.62 13.96
CA THR A 310 -2.52 3.98 13.28
C THR A 310 -3.08 2.80 14.08
N SER A 311 -4.23 2.29 13.66
CA SER A 311 -4.81 1.07 14.23
C SER A 311 -4.08 -0.21 13.76
N LYS A 312 -3.28 -0.10 12.69
CA LYS A 312 -2.57 -1.21 12.05
C LYS A 312 -1.20 -1.48 12.67
N ASP A 313 -0.62 -0.49 13.34
CA ASP A 313 0.73 -0.59 13.89
C ASP A 313 0.81 -1.73 14.94
N GLY A 314 1.80 -2.60 14.76
CA GLY A 314 2.13 -3.64 15.72
C GLY A 314 2.76 -3.05 16.99
N ASN A 315 2.72 -3.76 18.12
CA ASN A 315 3.34 -3.27 19.35
C ASN A 315 4.83 -2.95 19.17
N ARG A 316 5.54 -3.75 18.35
CA ARG A 316 6.95 -3.53 17.99
C ARG A 316 7.19 -2.22 17.23
N GLU A 317 6.31 -1.88 16.30
CA GLU A 317 6.40 -0.64 15.52
C GLU A 317 6.09 0.58 16.40
N LEU A 318 5.06 0.46 17.24
CA LEU A 318 4.70 1.49 18.22
C LEU A 318 5.83 1.76 19.23
N LEU A 319 6.51 0.71 19.69
CA LEU A 319 7.68 0.83 20.56
C LEU A 319 8.79 1.62 19.86
N LYS A 320 9.11 1.28 18.62
CA LYS A 320 10.11 1.99 17.83
C LYS A 320 9.74 3.48 17.62
N ILE A 321 8.47 3.77 17.37
CA ILE A 321 7.97 5.15 17.26
C ILE A 321 8.21 5.92 18.56
N VAL A 322 7.93 5.30 19.72
CA VAL A 322 8.17 5.91 21.03
C VAL A 322 9.66 6.10 21.28
N GLU A 323 10.51 5.11 20.95
CA GLU A 323 11.96 5.22 21.05
C GLU A 323 12.51 6.38 20.21
N ASP A 324 12.10 6.48 18.95
CA ASP A 324 12.51 7.56 18.04
C ASP A 324 12.09 8.94 18.56
N LEU A 325 10.89 9.03 19.14
CA LEU A 325 10.39 10.26 19.75
C LEU A 325 11.17 10.61 21.02
N ILE A 326 11.53 9.64 21.86
CA ILE A 326 12.34 9.85 23.07
C ILE A 326 13.78 10.25 22.72
N ASN A 327 14.37 9.65 21.69
CA ASN A 327 15.69 10.05 21.18
C ASN A 327 15.69 11.52 20.76
N LYS A 328 14.69 11.95 19.98
CA LYS A 328 14.52 13.35 19.57
C LYS A 328 14.34 14.28 20.78
N LEU A 329 13.56 13.87 21.77
CA LEU A 329 13.38 14.63 23.01
C LEU A 329 14.69 14.80 23.77
N ASP A 330 15.50 13.75 23.87
CA ASP A 330 16.78 13.79 24.60
C ASP A 330 17.78 14.69 23.89
N GLU A 331 17.91 14.58 22.55
CA GLU A 331 18.74 15.49 21.75
C GLU A 331 18.33 16.96 21.97
N ASN A 332 17.03 17.24 21.93
CA ASN A 332 16.51 18.57 22.19
C ASN A 332 16.84 19.03 23.62
N CYS A 333 16.59 18.21 24.64
CA CYS A 333 16.87 18.55 26.04
C CYS A 333 18.37 18.83 26.27
N GLN A 334 19.25 18.01 25.70
CA GLN A 334 20.70 18.16 25.82
C GLN A 334 21.20 19.49 25.23
N ARG A 335 20.66 19.92 24.07
CA ARG A 335 20.99 21.22 23.46
C ARG A 335 20.74 22.41 24.39
N PHE A 336 19.77 22.30 25.30
CA PHE A 336 19.42 23.35 26.26
C PHE A 336 20.01 23.13 27.67
N GLY A 337 20.91 22.17 27.83
CA GLY A 337 21.57 21.94 29.12
C GLY A 337 20.79 21.05 30.09
N TYR A 338 19.87 20.22 29.58
CA TYR A 338 19.08 19.27 30.37
C TYR A 338 19.40 17.82 29.99
N LYS A 339 19.16 16.89 30.92
CA LYS A 339 19.33 15.45 30.72
C LYS A 339 18.03 14.72 31.06
N LEU A 340 17.60 13.83 30.16
CA LEU A 340 16.50 12.91 30.40
C LEU A 340 17.01 11.58 30.99
N GLU A 341 16.24 10.96 31.88
CA GLU A 341 16.55 9.63 32.43
C GLU A 341 16.01 8.51 31.53
N ILE A 342 16.55 8.41 30.32
CA ILE A 342 16.04 7.53 29.24
C ILE A 342 16.33 6.03 29.47
N GLU A 343 17.36 5.67 30.23
CA GLU A 343 17.75 4.27 30.47
C GLU A 343 16.65 3.46 31.16
N MET A 344 15.95 4.07 32.14
CA MET A 344 14.81 3.43 32.78
C MET A 344 13.66 3.18 31.79
N ILE A 345 13.50 4.05 30.80
CA ILE A 345 12.40 3.95 29.86
C ILE A 345 12.61 2.83 28.87
N TYR A 346 13.80 2.67 28.29
CA TYR A 346 14.04 1.54 27.39
C TYR A 346 13.78 0.20 28.08
N ASN A 347 14.15 0.07 29.35
CA ASN A 347 13.88 -1.13 30.13
C ASN A 347 12.37 -1.37 30.33
N ILE A 348 11.58 -0.32 30.56
CA ILE A 348 10.13 -0.45 30.79
C ILE A 348 9.38 -0.64 29.46
N LEU A 349 9.78 0.05 28.39
CA LEU A 349 9.16 -0.02 27.06
C LEU A 349 9.13 -1.46 26.54
N VAL A 350 10.19 -2.25 26.73
CA VAL A 350 10.26 -3.66 26.33
C VAL A 350 9.09 -4.49 26.90
N TYR A 351 8.53 -4.11 28.04
CA TYR A 351 7.42 -4.81 28.69
C TYR A 351 6.06 -4.09 28.55
N MET A 352 6.00 -2.91 27.92
CA MET A 352 4.75 -2.18 27.74
C MET A 352 3.94 -2.72 26.55
N ASP A 353 2.65 -2.95 26.79
CA ASP A 353 1.66 -3.13 25.74
C ASP A 353 1.08 -1.77 25.32
N ILE A 354 1.89 -1.02 24.55
CA ILE A 354 1.51 0.30 24.03
C ILE A 354 0.24 0.18 23.18
N LYS A 355 0.10 -0.90 22.42
CA LYS A 355 -1.10 -1.13 21.61
C LYS A 355 -2.37 -1.16 22.46
N ASN A 356 -2.34 -1.83 23.61
CA ASN A 356 -3.47 -1.86 24.52
C ASN A 356 -3.69 -0.50 25.22
N ILE A 357 -2.63 0.23 25.55
CA ILE A 357 -2.75 1.60 26.10
C ILE A 357 -3.44 2.52 25.08
N LEU A 358 -3.01 2.51 23.82
CA LEU A 358 -3.66 3.26 22.73
C LEU A 358 -5.11 2.83 22.55
N LYS A 359 -5.40 1.53 22.58
CA LYS A 359 -6.76 1.01 22.49
C LYS A 359 -7.64 1.56 23.61
N LYS A 360 -7.18 1.46 24.87
CA LYS A 360 -7.90 2.00 26.03
C LYS A 360 -8.10 3.51 25.93
N ALA A 361 -7.12 4.25 25.43
CA ALA A 361 -7.26 5.69 25.24
C ALA A 361 -8.27 6.07 24.14
N ARG A 362 -8.50 5.20 23.13
CA ARG A 362 -9.59 5.38 22.14
C ARG A 362 -10.97 5.02 22.69
N GLU A 363 -11.01 4.11 23.66
CA GLU A 363 -12.25 3.57 24.26
C GLU A 363 -12.69 4.33 25.52
N ALA A 364 -11.76 4.99 26.21
CA ALA A 364 -12.03 6.01 27.21
C ALA A 364 -12.80 7.16 26.54
#